data_AF-A0A1J3GQC9-F1
#
_entry.id   AF-A0A1J3GQC9-F1
#
_cell.length_a   1.000
_cell.length_b   1.000
_cell.length_c   1.000
_cell.angle_alpha   90.00
_cell.angle_beta   90.00
_cell.angle_gamma   90.00
#
_symmetry.space_group_name_H-M   'P 1'
#
loop_
_entity.id
_entity.type
_entity.pdbx_description
1 polymer ?
#
loop_
_entity_poly.entity_id
_entity_poly.type
_entity_poly.pdbx_seq_one_letter_code
_entity_poly.pdbx_strand_id
1 'polypeptide(L)'
;SPIRAVSPLSFAAMTAKRHRKKHRASKVSDPGNLFRSLASAISSTQVSKQPILNRLLYILGHFSSTQPVNWENCDIASHRWSIKLSGDQVELIIFEDVCNLSHVLFTELDRCFENLFSTLFKHNAETCPTFATTEESIGLAILFLRCCLKIMTLLMPNQEVVLEKGKTLLSILSR
;
A
#
# COMPACT_ATOMS: atom_id res chain seq x y z
N SER A 1 -37.52 76.79 0.91
CA SER A 1 -38.67 76.30 0.12
C SER A 1 -38.25 76.09 -1.33
N PRO A 2 -38.84 75.17 -2.10
CA PRO A 2 -38.92 73.71 -1.88
C PRO A 2 -38.69 72.92 -3.21
N ILE A 3 -39.12 71.64 -3.22
CA ILE A 3 -39.35 70.69 -4.36
C ILE A 3 -38.26 69.61 -4.48
N ARG A 4 -38.53 68.29 -4.59
CA ARG A 4 -39.67 67.40 -4.33
C ARG A 4 -39.11 65.98 -4.49
N ALA A 5 -39.68 65.04 -3.75
CA ALA A 5 -39.32 63.62 -3.67
C ALA A 5 -39.20 62.87 -5.00
N VAL A 6 -38.30 61.88 -5.02
CA VAL A 6 -38.47 60.63 -5.78
C VAL A 6 -37.80 59.49 -4.99
N SER A 7 -38.59 58.60 -4.40
CA SER A 7 -38.16 57.23 -4.07
C SER A 7 -37.95 56.47 -5.38
N PRO A 8 -37.07 55.46 -5.46
CA PRO A 8 -37.65 54.11 -5.28
C PRO A 8 -36.69 53.00 -4.80
N LEU A 9 -37.33 51.88 -4.47
CA LEU A 9 -36.87 50.49 -4.63
C LEU A 9 -35.85 49.94 -3.62
N SER A 10 -36.44 49.37 -2.57
CA SER A 10 -35.97 48.20 -1.84
C SER A 10 -35.34 47.14 -2.74
N PHE A 11 -34.10 46.75 -2.45
CA PHE A 11 -33.58 45.43 -2.80
C PHE A 11 -33.19 44.70 -1.51
N ALA A 12 -34.08 43.80 -1.08
CA ALA A 12 -33.79 42.83 -0.05
C ALA A 12 -32.74 41.84 -0.58
N ALA A 13 -31.50 41.95 -0.10
CA ALA A 13 -30.48 40.95 -0.36
C ALA A 13 -30.73 39.73 0.55
N MET A 14 -31.38 38.70 0.00
CA MET A 14 -31.48 37.37 0.61
C MET A 14 -30.08 36.81 0.83
N THR A 15 -29.68 36.68 2.09
CA THR A 15 -28.48 35.93 2.48
C THR A 15 -28.80 34.44 2.45
N ALA A 16 -28.54 33.80 1.31
CA ALA A 16 -28.57 32.34 1.21
C ALA A 16 -27.45 31.75 2.09
N LYS A 17 -27.82 31.26 3.28
CA LYS A 17 -26.95 30.45 4.15
C LYS A 17 -26.56 29.18 3.38
N ARG A 18 -25.42 29.20 2.69
CA ARG A 18 -24.78 27.99 2.17
C ARG A 18 -24.36 27.13 3.36
N HIS A 19 -25.19 26.13 3.67
CA HIS A 19 -24.79 25.00 4.50
C HIS A 19 -23.63 24.27 3.82
N ARG A 20 -22.40 24.64 4.17
CA ARG A 20 -21.22 23.79 3.93
C ARG A 20 -21.47 22.51 4.72
N LYS A 21 -21.84 21.43 4.02
CA LYS A 21 -21.73 20.07 4.55
C LYS A 21 -20.30 19.92 5.04
N LYS A 22 -20.14 19.93 6.36
CA LYS A 22 -18.87 19.68 7.05
C LYS A 22 -18.51 18.24 6.67
N HIS A 23 -17.64 18.09 5.67
CA HIS A 23 -17.04 16.79 5.38
C HIS A 23 -16.51 16.28 6.71
N ARG A 24 -17.07 15.14 7.17
CA ARG A 24 -16.52 14.39 8.30
C ARG A 24 -15.02 14.29 8.01
N ALA A 25 -14.20 14.88 8.87
CA ALA A 25 -12.78 14.61 8.88
C ALA A 25 -12.67 13.09 8.93
N SER A 26 -12.18 12.48 7.84
CA SER A 26 -11.78 11.08 7.90
C SER A 26 -10.80 11.01 9.05
N LYS A 27 -11.02 10.08 9.98
CA LYS A 27 -10.09 9.80 11.08
C LYS A 27 -8.69 9.84 10.47
N VAL A 28 -7.89 10.82 10.88
CA VAL A 28 -6.49 10.92 10.49
C VAL A 28 -5.89 9.59 10.89
N SER A 29 -5.61 8.76 9.89
CA SER A 29 -4.90 7.51 10.08
C SER A 29 -3.60 7.87 10.76
N ASP A 30 -3.37 7.27 11.92
CA ASP A 30 -2.14 7.44 12.69
C ASP A 30 -0.95 7.30 11.72
N PRO A 31 -0.08 8.31 11.55
CA PRO A 31 0.88 8.39 10.43
C PRO A 31 1.85 7.20 10.34
N GLY A 32 1.93 6.36 11.38
CA GLY A 32 2.77 5.15 11.43
C GLY A 32 2.06 3.83 11.13
N ASN A 33 0.78 3.81 10.74
CA ASN A 33 0.03 2.55 10.66
C ASN A 33 -0.11 1.95 9.25
N LEU A 34 0.43 2.59 8.20
CA LEU A 34 0.18 2.19 6.82
C LEU A 34 0.65 0.75 6.54
N PHE A 35 1.94 0.47 6.73
CA PHE A 35 2.49 -0.85 6.43
C PHE A 35 1.94 -1.94 7.33
N ARG A 36 1.66 -1.61 8.60
CA ARG A 36 0.96 -2.52 9.52
C ARG A 36 -0.44 -2.86 9.05
N SER A 37 -1.21 -1.86 8.60
CA SER A 37 -2.57 -2.06 8.09
C SER A 37 -2.55 -2.89 6.81
N LEU A 38 -1.58 -2.65 5.93
CA LEU A 38 -1.38 -3.43 4.70
C LEU A 38 -1.00 -4.87 5.02
N ALA A 39 -0.10 -5.10 5.98
CA ALA A 39 0.27 -6.44 6.43
C ALA A 39 -0.96 -7.21 6.93
N SER A 40 -1.76 -6.60 7.82
CA SER A 40 -3.01 -7.20 8.31
C SER A 40 -4.00 -7.51 7.18
N ALA A 41 -4.15 -6.61 6.22
CA ALA A 41 -5.04 -6.80 5.08
C ALA A 41 -4.55 -7.92 4.14
N ILE A 42 -3.23 -8.06 3.96
CA ILE A 42 -2.59 -9.10 3.15
C ILE A 42 -2.56 -10.46 3.87
N SER A 43 -2.63 -10.52 5.19
CA SER A 43 -2.81 -11.78 5.92
C SER A 43 -4.27 -12.22 6.01
N SER A 44 -5.24 -11.30 5.90
CA SER A 44 -6.67 -11.62 6.08
C SER A 44 -7.28 -12.49 4.98
N THR A 45 -7.77 -13.68 5.29
CA THR A 45 -8.39 -14.58 4.29
C THR A 45 -9.69 -14.05 3.68
N GLN A 46 -10.30 -13.03 4.28
CA GLN A 46 -11.62 -12.51 3.90
C GLN A 46 -11.59 -11.40 2.84
N VAL A 47 -10.41 -10.86 2.52
CA VAL A 47 -10.27 -9.69 1.63
C VAL A 47 -9.55 -10.07 0.35
N SER A 48 -10.08 -9.60 -0.79
CA SER A 48 -9.40 -9.74 -2.07
C SER A 48 -8.03 -9.08 -2.05
N LYS A 49 -6.99 -9.85 -2.38
CA LYS A 49 -5.59 -9.44 -2.28
C LYS A 49 -5.17 -8.53 -3.42
N GLN A 50 -5.71 -8.74 -4.61
CA GLN A 50 -5.24 -8.07 -5.82
C GLN A 50 -5.36 -6.54 -5.75
N PRO A 51 -6.48 -5.93 -5.29
CA PRO A 51 -6.56 -4.48 -5.13
C PRO A 51 -5.57 -3.94 -4.09
N ILE A 52 -5.36 -4.68 -2.99
CA ILE A 52 -4.44 -4.29 -1.92
C ILE A 52 -2.99 -4.31 -2.45
N LEU A 53 -2.61 -5.38 -3.14
CA LEU A 53 -1.26 -5.54 -3.68
C LEU A 53 -0.97 -4.53 -4.81
N ASN A 54 -1.94 -4.22 -5.66
CA ASN A 54 -1.79 -3.15 -6.67
C ASN A 54 -1.54 -1.79 -6.01
N ARG A 55 -2.30 -1.48 -4.96
CA ARG A 55 -2.08 -0.25 -4.18
C ARG A 55 -0.72 -0.26 -3.50
N LEU A 56 -0.32 -1.39 -2.91
CA LEU A 56 0.99 -1.54 -2.30
C LEU A 56 2.11 -1.38 -3.33
N LEU A 57 1.99 -1.97 -4.52
CA LEU A 57 2.99 -1.84 -5.57
C LEU A 57 3.18 -0.39 -6.00
N TYR A 58 2.08 0.37 -6.11
CA TYR A 58 2.13 1.81 -6.37
C TYR A 58 2.88 2.56 -5.25
N ILE A 59 2.54 2.28 -3.99
CA ILE A 59 3.19 2.88 -2.81
C ILE A 59 4.69 2.56 -2.77
N LEU A 60 5.06 1.29 -2.93
CA LEU A 60 6.46 0.86 -2.96
C LEU A 60 7.21 1.46 -4.16
N GLY A 61 6.53 1.66 -5.30
CA GLY A 61 7.10 2.33 -6.47
C GLY A 61 7.54 3.76 -6.14
N HIS A 62 6.69 4.51 -5.44
CA HIS A 62 7.03 5.85 -4.95
C HIS A 62 8.21 5.83 -4.00
N PHE A 63 8.17 4.97 -2.99
CA PHE A 63 9.26 4.89 -2.01
C PHE A 63 10.59 4.39 -2.58
N SER A 64 10.56 3.54 -3.61
CA SER A 64 11.79 3.12 -4.30
C SER A 64 12.42 4.24 -5.15
N SER A 65 11.64 5.26 -5.50
CA SER A 65 12.07 6.37 -6.36
C SER A 65 12.42 7.63 -5.55
N THR A 66 11.88 7.77 -4.34
CA THR A 66 12.20 8.86 -3.43
C THR A 66 13.31 8.43 -2.49
N GLN A 67 14.53 8.95 -2.68
CA GLN A 67 15.62 8.72 -1.73
C GLN A 67 15.19 9.28 -0.36
N PRO A 68 15.07 8.45 0.69
CA PRO A 68 14.65 8.93 1.99
C PRO A 68 15.71 9.89 2.54
N VAL A 69 15.27 11.05 3.04
CA VAL A 69 16.15 12.15 3.49
C VAL A 69 17.14 11.71 4.59
N ASN A 70 16.86 10.60 5.28
CA ASN A 70 17.66 10.10 6.42
C ASN A 70 18.15 8.64 6.23
N TRP A 71 18.33 8.18 5.00
CA TRP A 71 18.78 6.81 4.74
C TRP A 71 20.18 6.49 5.30
N GLU A 72 21.10 7.45 5.16
CA GLU A 72 22.51 7.30 5.55
C GLU A 72 22.74 7.52 7.05
N ASN A 73 21.85 8.28 7.70
CA ASN A 73 21.85 8.53 9.13
C ASN A 73 20.83 7.63 9.87
N CYS A 74 20.50 6.46 9.30
CA CYS A 74 19.70 5.46 9.98
C CYS A 74 20.49 4.89 11.17
N ASP A 75 20.50 5.66 12.24
CA ASP A 75 20.76 5.11 13.55
C ASP A 75 19.62 4.11 13.78
N ILE A 76 19.96 2.82 13.75
CA ILE A 76 19.05 1.69 13.91
C ILE A 76 18.14 1.93 15.15
N ALA A 77 18.65 2.67 16.13
CA ALA A 77 17.96 3.12 17.33
C ALA A 77 16.68 3.95 17.11
N SER A 78 16.53 4.70 16.02
CA SER A 78 15.36 5.57 15.83
C SER A 78 14.13 4.84 15.28
N HIS A 79 14.32 3.69 14.61
CA HIS A 79 13.28 2.85 13.98
C HIS A 79 12.25 3.59 13.10
N ARG A 80 12.45 4.88 12.77
CA ARG A 80 11.45 5.76 12.17
C ARG A 80 12.04 6.55 11.00
N TRP A 81 11.35 6.49 9.87
CA TRP A 81 11.73 7.11 8.61
C TRP A 81 10.68 8.16 8.24
N SER A 82 11.11 9.37 7.91
CA SER A 82 10.23 10.39 7.34
C SER A 82 10.38 10.37 5.81
N ILE A 83 9.35 9.91 5.10
CA ILE A 83 9.37 9.88 3.63
C ILE A 83 8.32 10.84 3.07
N LYS A 84 8.72 11.66 2.10
CA LYS A 84 7.85 12.62 1.43
C LYS A 84 7.15 11.91 0.26
N LEU A 85 5.84 11.69 0.37
CA LEU A 85 5.06 10.92 -0.62
C LEU A 85 4.60 11.78 -1.81
N SER A 86 4.11 12.99 -1.56
CA SER A 86 3.70 13.95 -2.59
C SER A 86 3.45 15.34 -1.97
N GLY A 87 4.03 16.40 -2.56
CA GLY A 87 3.97 17.74 -1.96
C GLY A 87 4.49 17.73 -0.51
N ASP A 88 3.93 18.53 0.39
CA ASP A 88 4.39 18.65 1.80
C ASP A 88 3.95 17.51 2.73
N GLN A 89 3.35 16.44 2.20
CA GLN A 89 2.97 15.29 3.02
C GLN A 89 4.18 14.40 3.29
N VAL A 90 4.57 14.37 4.56
CA VAL A 90 5.58 13.47 5.11
C VAL A 90 4.85 12.33 5.82
N GLU A 91 5.09 11.10 5.38
CA GLU A 91 4.64 9.91 6.09
C GLU A 91 5.77 9.39 6.99
N LEU A 92 5.40 9.01 8.21
CA LEU A 92 6.33 8.46 9.18
C LEU A 92 6.27 6.94 9.12
N ILE A 93 7.26 6.33 8.51
CA ILE A 93 7.36 4.88 8.35
C ILE A 93 8.17 4.30 9.50
N ILE A 94 7.65 3.26 10.14
CA ILE A 94 8.40 2.49 11.14
C ILE A 94 9.08 1.33 10.42
N PHE A 95 10.41 1.19 10.58
CA PHE A 95 11.16 0.14 9.89
C PHE A 95 10.67 -1.27 10.30
N GLU A 96 10.31 -1.46 11.57
CA GLU A 96 9.71 -2.71 12.05
C GLU A 96 8.43 -3.08 11.28
N ASP A 97 7.58 -2.10 10.93
CA ASP A 97 6.39 -2.35 10.13
C ASP A 97 6.74 -2.71 8.68
N VAL A 98 7.84 -2.19 8.12
CA VAL A 98 8.38 -2.60 6.81
C VAL A 98 8.87 -4.06 6.88
N CYS A 99 9.64 -4.40 7.91
CA CYS A 99 10.10 -5.77 8.14
C CYS A 99 8.92 -6.75 8.28
N ASN A 100 7.91 -6.40 9.08
CA ASN A 100 6.71 -7.21 9.25
C ASN A 100 5.95 -7.39 7.94
N LEU A 101 5.72 -6.31 7.18
CA LEU A 101 5.09 -6.41 5.87
C LEU A 101 5.91 -7.29 4.91
N SER A 102 7.23 -7.17 4.92
CA SER A 102 8.10 -8.02 4.11
C SER A 102 7.97 -9.50 4.50
N HIS A 103 7.82 -9.80 5.79
CA HIS A 103 7.57 -11.16 6.24
C HIS A 103 6.25 -11.68 5.67
N VAL A 104 5.16 -10.92 5.83
CA VAL A 104 3.83 -11.29 5.30
C VAL A 104 3.86 -11.51 3.79
N LEU A 105 4.49 -10.61 3.03
CA LEU A 105 4.57 -10.72 1.56
C LEU A 105 5.26 -12.00 1.10
N PHE A 106 6.38 -12.35 1.73
CA PHE A 106 7.15 -13.54 1.35
C PHE A 106 6.46 -14.83 1.76
N THR A 107 5.81 -14.85 2.93
CA THR A 107 5.00 -16.00 3.37
C THR A 107 3.83 -16.24 2.43
N GLU A 108 3.15 -15.17 2.01
CA GLU A 108 2.03 -15.27 1.06
C GLU A 108 2.50 -15.63 -0.36
N LEU A 109 3.66 -15.13 -0.79
CA LEU A 109 4.28 -15.53 -2.05
C LEU A 109 4.56 -17.04 -2.06
N ASP A 110 5.21 -17.57 -1.01
CA ASP A 110 5.50 -19.00 -0.88
C ASP A 110 4.22 -19.83 -0.97
N ARG A 111 3.18 -19.43 -0.23
CA ARG A 111 1.86 -20.08 -0.27
C ARG A 111 1.23 -20.06 -1.67
N CYS A 112 1.33 -18.92 -2.37
CA CYS A 112 0.83 -18.80 -3.74
C CYS A 112 1.56 -19.74 -4.71
N PHE A 113 2.89 -19.83 -4.62
CA PHE A 113 3.68 -20.73 -5.46
C PHE A 113 3.42 -22.21 -5.11
N GLU A 114 3.31 -22.56 -3.83
CA GLU A 114 2.93 -23.92 -3.40
C GLU A 114 1.59 -24.37 -3.97
N ASN A 115 0.59 -23.48 -3.93
CA ASN A 115 -0.72 -23.76 -4.47
C ASN A 115 -0.68 -23.88 -6.00
N LEU A 116 0.08 -23.01 -6.68
CA LEU A 116 0.25 -23.08 -8.14
C LEU A 116 0.93 -24.38 -8.56
N PHE A 117 2.07 -24.73 -7.96
CA PHE A 117 2.77 -25.96 -8.26
C PHE A 117 1.95 -27.19 -7.91
N SER A 118 1.30 -27.21 -6.75
CA SER A 118 0.36 -28.29 -6.39
C SER A 118 -0.74 -28.44 -7.42
N THR A 119 -1.33 -27.34 -7.89
CA THR A 119 -2.40 -27.38 -8.89
C THR A 119 -1.87 -27.86 -10.23
N LEU A 120 -0.75 -27.33 -10.72
CA LEU A 120 -0.18 -27.66 -12.02
C LEU A 120 0.35 -29.10 -12.08
N PHE A 121 1.01 -29.59 -11.02
CA PHE A 121 1.66 -30.90 -11.03
C PHE A 121 0.76 -32.06 -10.56
N LYS A 122 -0.24 -31.82 -9.69
CA LYS A 122 -1.21 -32.87 -9.29
C LYS A 122 -2.29 -33.10 -10.36
N HIS A 123 -2.54 -32.13 -11.24
CA HIS A 123 -3.57 -32.23 -12.28
C HIS A 123 -3.23 -33.12 -13.48
N ASN A 124 -2.01 -33.65 -13.55
CA ASN A 124 -1.66 -34.64 -14.57
C ASN A 124 -2.43 -35.97 -14.41
N ALA A 125 -3.21 -36.14 -13.34
CA ALA A 125 -3.93 -37.37 -13.05
C ALA A 125 -5.44 -37.38 -13.37
N GLU A 126 -6.27 -36.34 -13.11
CA GLU A 126 -7.73 -36.62 -13.14
C GLU A 126 -8.76 -35.48 -13.29
N THR A 127 -8.44 -34.22 -13.57
CA THR A 127 -9.50 -33.22 -13.81
C THR A 127 -9.02 -32.07 -14.72
N CYS A 128 -9.90 -31.42 -15.47
CA CYS A 128 -9.55 -30.28 -16.32
C CYS A 128 -9.77 -28.98 -15.51
N PRO A 129 -8.74 -28.20 -15.15
CA PRO A 129 -8.95 -26.96 -14.43
C PRO A 129 -9.55 -25.90 -15.35
N THR A 130 -10.50 -25.10 -14.85
CA THR A 130 -11.02 -23.96 -15.60
C THR A 130 -9.89 -22.96 -15.79
N PHE A 131 -9.40 -22.76 -17.02
CA PHE A 131 -8.26 -21.89 -17.35
C PHE A 131 -8.26 -20.52 -16.65
N ALA A 132 -9.45 -19.94 -16.43
CA ALA A 132 -9.64 -18.68 -15.72
C ALA A 132 -9.06 -18.66 -14.29
N THR A 133 -9.22 -19.74 -13.51
CA THR A 133 -8.73 -19.77 -12.12
C THR A 133 -7.21 -19.91 -12.03
N THR A 134 -6.61 -20.53 -13.04
CA THR A 134 -5.15 -20.68 -13.15
C THR A 134 -4.49 -19.35 -13.53
N GLU A 135 -5.06 -18.63 -14.49
CA GLU A 135 -4.57 -17.31 -14.90
C GLU A 135 -4.65 -16.28 -13.77
N GLU A 136 -5.76 -16.24 -13.04
CA GLU A 136 -5.93 -15.38 -11.87
C GLU A 136 -4.89 -15.70 -10.77
N SER A 137 -4.63 -16.97 -10.53
CA SER A 137 -3.66 -17.43 -9.54
C SER A 137 -2.22 -17.07 -9.93
N ILE A 138 -1.87 -17.23 -11.21
CA ILE A 138 -0.58 -16.81 -11.77
C ILE A 138 -0.42 -15.29 -11.65
N GLY A 139 -1.45 -14.54 -12.04
CA GLY A 139 -1.46 -13.07 -11.94
C GLY A 139 -1.25 -12.59 -10.51
N LEU A 140 -1.89 -13.25 -9.53
CA LEU A 140 -1.72 -12.94 -8.12
C LEU A 140 -0.29 -13.25 -7.62
N ALA A 141 0.28 -14.40 -8.01
CA ALA A 141 1.65 -14.77 -7.65
C ALA A 141 2.68 -13.80 -8.24
N ILE A 142 2.52 -13.39 -9.50
CA ILE A 142 3.35 -12.35 -10.13
C ILE A 142 3.25 -11.04 -9.36
N LEU A 143 2.05 -10.68 -8.90
CA LEU A 143 1.85 -9.44 -8.15
C LEU A 143 2.55 -9.48 -6.78
N PHE A 144 2.44 -10.59 -6.04
CA PHE A 144 3.21 -10.81 -4.82
C PHE A 144 4.72 -10.73 -5.08
N LEU A 145 5.21 -11.37 -6.14
CA LEU A 145 6.62 -11.35 -6.51
C LEU A 145 7.11 -9.92 -6.76
N ARG A 146 6.35 -9.13 -7.51
CA ARG A 146 6.68 -7.71 -7.76
C ARG A 146 6.71 -6.90 -6.47
N CYS A 147 5.77 -7.11 -5.55
CA CYS A 147 5.78 -6.49 -4.23
C CYS A 147 7.01 -6.91 -3.41
N CYS A 148 7.38 -8.20 -3.42
CA CYS A 148 8.57 -8.71 -2.73
C CYS A 148 9.86 -8.07 -3.25
N LEU A 149 10.02 -7.99 -4.58
CA LEU A 149 11.18 -7.35 -5.20
C LEU A 149 11.27 -5.86 -4.84
N LYS A 150 10.12 -5.15 -4.88
CA LYS A 150 10.08 -3.73 -4.57
C LYS A 150 10.29 -3.44 -3.08
N ILE A 151 9.77 -4.26 -2.16
CA ILE A 151 9.97 -4.00 -0.72
C ILE A 151 11.42 -4.25 -0.29
N MET A 152 12.17 -5.13 -0.97
CA MET A 152 13.59 -5.33 -0.68
C MET A 152 14.42 -4.03 -0.80
N THR A 153 14.03 -3.10 -1.68
CA THR A 153 14.71 -1.79 -1.76
C THR A 153 14.56 -1.00 -0.47
N LEU A 154 13.45 -1.19 0.26
CA LEU A 154 13.20 -0.58 1.57
C LEU A 154 13.82 -1.37 2.72
N LEU A 155 14.41 -2.54 2.50
CA LEU A 155 15.06 -3.33 3.55
C LEU A 155 16.58 -3.10 3.61
N MET A 156 17.14 -2.49 2.57
CA MET A 156 18.56 -2.17 2.39
C MET A 156 19.32 -1.58 3.61
N PRO A 157 18.71 -0.81 4.53
CA PRO A 157 19.39 -0.35 5.75
C PRO A 157 19.75 -1.50 6.69
N ASN A 158 19.08 -2.65 6.58
CA ASN A 158 19.43 -3.88 7.26
C ASN A 158 19.80 -4.97 6.22
N GLN A 159 21.10 -5.06 5.93
CA GLN A 159 21.62 -6.00 4.94
C GLN A 159 21.35 -7.47 5.30
N GLU A 160 21.35 -7.82 6.58
CA GLU A 160 21.04 -9.18 7.04
C GLU A 160 19.61 -9.57 6.66
N VAL A 161 18.64 -8.69 6.90
CA VAL A 161 17.24 -8.91 6.52
C VAL A 161 17.08 -9.01 5.00
N VAL A 162 17.78 -8.17 4.22
CA VAL A 162 17.76 -8.26 2.75
C VAL A 162 18.30 -9.60 2.27
N LEU A 163 19.42 -10.07 2.82
CA LEU A 163 20.02 -11.35 2.44
C LEU A 163 19.11 -12.53 2.80
N GLU A 164 18.51 -12.54 4.00
CA GLU A 164 17.53 -13.54 4.41
C GLU A 164 16.32 -13.58 3.45
N LYS A 165 15.79 -12.41 3.08
CA LYS A 165 14.72 -12.32 2.09
C LYS A 165 15.16 -12.77 0.71
N GLY A 166 16.37 -12.43 0.27
CA GLY A 166 16.95 -12.90 -0.99
C GLY A 166 17.04 -14.42 -1.06
N LYS A 167 17.54 -15.07 0.00
CA LYS A 167 17.57 -16.53 0.10
C LYS A 167 16.16 -17.13 0.06
N THR A 168 15.23 -16.55 0.81
CA THR A 168 13.83 -16.99 0.81
C THR A 168 13.24 -16.94 -0.60
N LEU A 169 13.46 -15.84 -1.32
CA LEU A 169 12.97 -15.69 -2.69
C LEU A 169 13.56 -16.75 -3.63
N LEU A 170 14.87 -16.95 -3.56
CA LEU A 170 15.55 -17.96 -4.38
C LEU A 170 15.00 -19.36 -4.09
N SER A 171 14.78 -19.69 -2.82
CA SER A 171 14.20 -20.98 -2.42
C SER A 171 12.79 -21.20 -2.96
N ILE A 172 11.96 -20.15 -3.04
CA ILE A 172 10.60 -20.23 -3.61
C ILE A 172 10.68 -20.45 -5.13
N LEU A 173 11.55 -19.72 -5.81
CA LEU A 173 11.67 -19.75 -7.27
C LEU A 173 12.40 -21.00 -7.80
N SER A 174 13.21 -21.65 -6.98
CA SER A 174 13.96 -22.86 -7.33
C SER A 174 13.22 -24.17 -7.04
N ARG A 175 11.98 -24.08 -6.53
CA ARG A 175 11.17 -25.25 -6.19
C ARG A 175 10.59 -25.90 -7.45
#